data_AF-A0A7I7ZMM6-F1
#
_entry.id   AF-A0A7I7ZMM6-F1
#
_cell.length_a   1.000
_cell.length_b   1.000
_cell.length_c   1.000
_cell.angle_alpha   90.00
_cell.angle_beta   90.00
_cell.angle_gamma   90.00
#
_symmetry.space_group_name_H-M   'P 1'
#
loop_
_entity.id
_entity.type
_entity.pdbx_description
1 polymer ?
#
loop_
_entity_poly.entity_id
_entity_poly.type
_entity_poly.pdbx_seq_one_letter_code
_entity_poly.pdbx_strand_id
1 'polypeptide(L)'
;MRLKWPLTGRNEELQSIADAMSDPTLAGIVLCGAAGVGKSRVARDALHAMASAQTRTRWAVGTASARALPLGAFASWAPPAADSLQLVRGVIDSLTTTPAGSDVVLGVDDAHLLDDLSVFVLHQIIQRRAAKIILTIRDGEPMPPGLEDVRSSGELGRLDLQPLSREETSTLLAATLNGPVASDTAQRLWALTRGNALYLRNIVDQEVADGRLARCRGTWTWTGDIAIPSSLVELIESRMRGLPPAAGEVVDLLAVGEPLDLAALRRIADPVGIEEAEVRGLITLKSNDVRLAHPLYGEVRRARAAQTRLRRLPKTGTTNRDELAALLSR
;
A
#
# COMPACT_ATOMS: atom_id res chain seq x y z
N MET A 1 15.06 2.26 -19.86
CA MET A 1 15.91 3.13 -19.00
C MET A 1 15.26 3.13 -17.61
N ARG A 2 15.98 2.80 -16.52
CA ARG A 2 15.36 2.86 -15.18
C ARG A 2 15.46 4.30 -14.66
N LEU A 3 14.31 4.95 -14.50
CA LEU A 3 14.25 6.28 -13.90
C LEU A 3 14.66 6.20 -12.42
N LYS A 4 15.30 7.26 -11.92
CA LYS A 4 15.58 7.41 -10.49
C LYS A 4 14.41 8.14 -9.85
N TRP A 5 13.68 7.46 -8.98
CA TRP A 5 12.54 8.01 -8.25
C TRP A 5 13.01 8.57 -6.91
N PRO A 6 13.04 9.90 -6.73
CA PRO A 6 13.39 10.51 -5.44
C PRO A 6 12.22 10.41 -4.45
N LEU A 7 12.52 10.51 -3.15
CA LEU A 7 11.51 10.67 -2.12
C LEU A 7 11.17 12.16 -1.98
N THR A 8 10.25 12.66 -2.82
CA THR A 8 9.77 14.05 -2.79
C THR A 8 8.34 14.13 -2.26
N GLY A 9 7.99 15.22 -1.60
CA GLY A 9 6.63 15.43 -1.08
C GLY A 9 6.30 14.55 0.12
N ARG A 10 7.31 14.18 0.93
CA ARG A 10 7.15 13.38 2.16
C ARG A 10 7.82 14.00 3.39
N ASN A 11 8.05 15.32 3.35
CA ASN A 11 8.83 16.00 4.38
C ASN A 11 8.08 16.07 5.71
N GLU A 12 6.78 16.29 5.67
CA GLU A 12 5.93 16.35 6.86
C GLU A 12 5.85 14.98 7.55
N GLU A 13 5.78 13.90 6.78
CA GLU A 13 5.79 12.54 7.30
C GLU A 13 7.15 12.15 7.89
N LEU A 14 8.25 12.52 7.24
CA LEU A 14 9.59 12.32 7.78
C LEU A 14 9.80 13.10 9.08
N GLN A 15 9.29 14.33 9.17
CA GLN A 15 9.34 15.12 10.40
C GLN A 15 8.49 14.47 11.51
N SER A 16 7.28 14.03 11.18
CA SER A 16 6.40 13.33 12.14
C SER A 16 7.04 12.07 12.71
N ILE A 17 7.78 11.32 11.86
CA ILE A 17 8.57 10.17 12.32
C ILE A 17 9.70 10.63 13.23
N ALA A 18 10.45 11.67 12.87
CA ALA A 18 11.54 12.19 13.70
C ALA A 18 11.05 12.67 15.08
N ASP A 19 9.91 13.35 15.13
CA ASP A 19 9.28 13.83 16.36
C ASP A 19 8.88 12.66 17.28
N ALA A 20 8.18 11.65 16.74
CA ALA A 20 7.79 10.46 17.51
C ALA A 20 9.01 9.65 18.00
N MET A 21 10.08 9.62 17.22
CA MET A 21 11.30 8.90 17.58
C MET A 21 12.11 9.64 18.66
N SER A 22 11.99 10.97 18.72
CA SER A 22 12.61 11.81 19.75
C SER A 22 11.80 11.88 21.05
N ASP A 23 10.50 11.62 21.01
CA ASP A 23 9.62 11.64 22.19
C ASP A 23 9.98 10.50 23.17
N PRO A 24 10.45 10.80 24.40
CA PRO A 24 10.83 9.76 25.36
C PRO A 24 9.63 8.95 25.87
N THR A 25 8.38 9.40 25.68
CA THR A 25 7.18 8.69 26.13
C THR A 25 6.77 7.57 25.16
N LEU A 26 7.15 7.66 23.88
CA LEU A 26 6.84 6.68 22.87
C LEU A 26 7.96 5.64 22.73
N ALA A 27 7.59 4.39 22.46
CA ALA A 27 8.53 3.34 22.06
C ALA A 27 8.86 3.39 20.55
N GLY A 28 8.20 4.27 19.79
CA GLY A 28 8.42 4.40 18.35
C GLY A 28 7.18 4.87 17.60
N ILE A 29 7.06 4.48 16.34
CA ILE A 29 5.96 4.88 15.45
C ILE A 29 5.51 3.73 14.53
N VAL A 30 4.21 3.67 14.25
CA VAL A 30 3.61 2.80 13.25
C VAL A 30 3.10 3.61 12.05
N LEU A 31 3.52 3.20 10.85
CA LEU A 31 3.06 3.74 9.58
C LEU A 31 1.97 2.84 9.02
N CYS A 32 0.75 3.36 8.94
CA CYS A 32 -0.39 2.71 8.31
C CYS A 32 -0.63 3.30 6.92
N GLY A 33 -1.44 2.66 6.09
CA GLY A 33 -1.76 3.14 4.76
C GLY A 33 -2.00 2.02 3.75
N ALA A 34 -2.60 2.39 2.62
CA ALA A 34 -2.88 1.46 1.54
C ALA A 34 -1.61 0.83 0.92
N ALA A 35 -1.78 -0.26 0.18
CA ALA A 35 -0.70 -0.88 -0.58
C ALA A 35 -0.07 0.13 -1.59
N GLY A 36 1.26 0.22 -1.62
CA GLY A 36 1.98 0.98 -2.65
C GLY A 36 2.08 2.50 -2.45
N VAL A 37 1.55 3.05 -1.34
CA VAL A 37 1.64 4.51 -1.05
C VAL A 37 3.05 4.99 -0.65
N GLY A 38 3.96 4.06 -0.30
CA GLY A 38 5.36 4.37 -0.01
C GLY A 38 5.84 4.09 1.41
N LYS A 39 5.04 3.43 2.28
CA LYS A 39 5.37 3.19 3.70
C LYS A 39 6.79 2.64 3.92
N SER A 40 7.14 1.55 3.24
CA SER A 40 8.45 0.91 3.34
C SER A 40 9.59 1.84 2.93
N ARG A 41 9.34 2.71 1.93
CA ARG A 41 10.34 3.67 1.47
C ARG A 41 10.55 4.79 2.48
N VAL A 42 9.46 5.37 2.98
CA VAL A 42 9.49 6.41 4.02
C VAL A 42 10.15 5.88 5.29
N ALA A 43 9.78 4.69 5.76
CA ALA A 43 10.37 4.06 6.93
C ALA A 43 11.88 3.80 6.76
N ARG A 44 12.33 3.32 5.59
CA ARG A 44 13.76 3.12 5.33
C ARG A 44 14.54 4.42 5.25
N ASP A 45 14.01 5.44 4.59
CA ASP A 45 14.69 6.73 4.47
C ASP A 45 14.76 7.43 5.84
N ALA A 46 13.71 7.35 6.66
CA ALA A 46 13.74 7.81 8.05
C ALA A 46 14.76 7.04 8.91
N LEU A 47 14.79 5.72 8.80
CA LEU A 47 15.76 4.88 9.50
C LEU A 47 17.19 5.24 9.08
N HIS A 48 17.43 5.45 7.79
CA HIS A 48 18.74 5.84 7.28
C HIS A 48 19.17 7.22 7.76
N ALA A 49 18.24 8.17 7.85
CA ALA A 49 18.51 9.52 8.40
C ALA A 49 18.88 9.49 9.89
N MET A 50 18.42 8.49 10.64
CA MET A 50 18.76 8.31 12.06
C MET A 50 20.08 7.57 12.29
N ALA A 51 20.64 6.94 11.26
CA ALA A 51 21.89 6.20 11.40
C ALA A 51 23.04 7.15 11.76
N SER A 52 23.67 6.90 12.89
CA SER A 52 24.79 7.72 13.39
C SER A 52 25.82 6.83 14.11
N ALA A 53 26.97 7.39 14.51
CA ALA A 53 27.94 6.66 15.32
C ALA A 53 27.37 6.20 16.67
N GLN A 54 26.34 6.87 17.17
CA GLN A 54 25.67 6.59 18.45
C GLN A 54 24.31 5.90 18.26
N THR A 55 23.86 5.63 17.02
CA THR A 55 22.55 5.07 16.75
C THR A 55 22.65 3.94 15.73
N ARG A 56 22.43 2.71 16.20
CA ARG A 56 22.51 1.51 15.38
C ARG A 56 21.15 1.15 14.81
N THR A 57 21.05 1.09 13.49
CA THR A 57 19.80 0.80 12.78
C THR A 57 19.71 -0.66 12.36
N ARG A 58 18.53 -1.25 12.46
CA ARG A 58 18.24 -2.64 12.04
C ARG A 58 16.98 -2.68 11.20
N TRP A 59 16.91 -3.59 10.25
CA TRP A 59 15.80 -3.68 9.30
C TRP A 59 15.34 -5.12 9.08
N ALA A 60 14.13 -5.42 9.54
CA ALA A 60 13.46 -6.70 9.34
C ALA A 60 12.27 -6.54 8.37
N VAL A 61 11.87 -7.63 7.72
CA VAL A 61 10.76 -7.64 6.77
C VAL A 61 9.86 -8.83 7.08
N GLY A 62 8.59 -8.56 7.38
CA GLY A 62 7.54 -9.58 7.41
C GLY A 62 7.24 -10.05 5.99
N THR A 63 7.21 -11.37 5.77
CA THR A 63 6.80 -11.93 4.49
C THR A 63 5.90 -13.14 4.73
N ALA A 64 4.99 -13.42 3.81
CA ALA A 64 4.11 -14.59 3.91
C ALA A 64 4.90 -15.91 4.02
N SER A 65 6.03 -16.01 3.32
CA SER A 65 6.91 -17.19 3.38
C SER A 65 7.63 -17.30 4.74
N ALA A 66 8.11 -16.18 5.28
CA ALA A 66 8.79 -16.17 6.58
C ALA A 66 7.82 -16.42 7.74
N ARG A 67 6.54 -16.09 7.61
CA ARG A 67 5.51 -16.33 8.63
C ARG A 67 5.35 -17.80 9.00
N ALA A 68 5.70 -18.71 8.09
CA ALA A 68 5.66 -20.16 8.35
C ALA A 68 6.85 -20.66 9.21
N LEU A 69 7.86 -19.81 9.43
CA LEU A 69 9.06 -20.14 10.20
C LEU A 69 9.03 -19.41 11.55
N PRO A 70 9.32 -20.10 12.66
CA PRO A 70 9.54 -19.46 13.95
C PRO A 70 10.60 -18.35 13.85
N LEU A 71 10.25 -17.13 14.22
CA LEU A 71 11.12 -15.95 14.09
C LEU A 71 11.62 -15.69 12.65
N GLY A 72 10.84 -16.05 11.63
CA GLY A 72 11.28 -15.96 10.24
C GLY A 72 11.72 -14.55 9.81
N ALA A 73 11.03 -13.51 10.31
CA ALA A 73 11.40 -12.11 10.03
C ALA A 73 12.71 -11.69 10.70
N PHE A 74 13.07 -12.34 11.81
CA PHE A 74 14.28 -12.08 12.58
C PHE A 74 15.36 -13.16 12.44
N ALA A 75 15.23 -14.05 11.45
CA ALA A 75 16.12 -15.21 11.30
C ALA A 75 17.61 -14.83 11.24
N SER A 76 17.95 -13.66 10.69
CA SER A 76 19.34 -13.17 10.63
C SER A 76 19.96 -12.82 11.99
N TRP A 77 19.14 -12.66 13.03
CA TRP A 77 19.56 -12.39 14.41
C TRP A 77 19.38 -13.59 15.33
N ALA A 78 18.85 -14.70 14.83
CA ALA A 78 18.62 -15.90 15.61
C ALA A 78 19.95 -16.63 15.91
N PRO A 79 20.21 -17.01 17.17
CA PRO A 79 21.37 -17.80 17.50
C PRO A 79 21.25 -19.22 16.89
N PRO A 80 22.38 -19.85 16.49
CA PRO A 80 22.35 -21.22 16.00
C PRO A 80 21.98 -22.19 17.14
N ALA A 81 20.97 -23.04 16.89
CA ALA A 81 20.54 -24.15 17.75
C ALA A 81 20.22 -23.77 19.21
N ALA A 82 19.01 -23.24 19.42
CA ALA A 82 18.49 -22.90 20.75
C ALA A 82 17.04 -23.40 20.91
N ASP A 83 16.66 -23.79 22.13
CA ASP A 83 15.26 -24.00 22.49
C ASP A 83 14.46 -22.70 22.33
N SER A 84 13.14 -22.77 22.10
CA SER A 84 12.30 -21.62 21.73
C SER A 84 12.47 -20.39 22.64
N LEU A 85 12.60 -20.58 23.96
CA LEU A 85 12.80 -19.47 24.92
C LEU A 85 14.20 -18.85 24.83
N GLN A 86 15.24 -19.67 24.64
CA GLN A 86 16.60 -19.19 24.46
C GLN A 86 16.75 -18.48 23.10
N LEU A 87 16.05 -18.98 22.09
CA LEU A 87 16.01 -18.40 20.75
C LEU A 87 15.40 -16.98 20.79
N VAL A 88 14.25 -16.81 21.45
CA VAL A 88 13.62 -15.50 21.65
C VAL A 88 14.53 -14.53 22.40
N ARG A 89 15.13 -14.96 23.52
CA ARG A 89 16.05 -14.11 24.29
C ARG A 89 17.27 -13.73 23.45
N GLY A 90 17.88 -14.69 22.78
CA GLY A 90 19.02 -14.47 21.91
C GLY A 90 18.72 -13.51 20.76
N VAL A 91 17.51 -13.56 20.18
CA VAL A 91 17.07 -12.57 19.17
C VAL A 91 16.89 -11.19 19.78
N ILE A 92 16.25 -11.06 20.94
CA ILE A 92 16.07 -9.76 21.62
C ILE A 92 17.44 -9.16 21.95
N ASP A 93 18.33 -9.95 22.54
CA ASP A 93 19.67 -9.51 22.90
C ASP A 93 20.45 -9.14 21.63
N SER A 94 20.42 -10.00 20.61
CA SER A 94 21.05 -9.72 19.33
C SER A 94 20.54 -8.43 18.74
N LEU A 95 19.22 -8.17 18.75
CA LEU A 95 18.53 -6.97 18.26
C LEU A 95 18.78 -5.70 19.08
N THR A 96 19.06 -5.79 20.37
CA THR A 96 19.17 -4.61 21.26
C THR A 96 20.61 -4.32 21.69
N THR A 97 21.52 -5.28 21.55
CA THR A 97 22.93 -5.15 21.96
C THR A 97 23.62 -4.01 21.22
N THR A 98 24.15 -3.07 21.99
CA THR A 98 24.94 -1.93 21.55
C THR A 98 26.01 -1.56 22.58
N PRO A 99 27.09 -0.85 22.17
CA PRO A 99 28.03 -0.25 23.12
C PRO A 99 27.31 0.68 24.10
N ALA A 100 27.89 0.84 25.30
CA ALA A 100 27.33 1.76 26.30
C ALA A 100 27.18 3.18 25.74
N GLY A 101 25.98 3.76 25.88
CA GLY A 101 25.65 5.10 25.37
C GLY A 101 25.29 5.16 23.89
N SER A 102 24.93 4.02 23.27
CA SER A 102 24.38 3.98 21.91
C SER A 102 22.93 3.49 21.91
N ASP A 103 22.12 4.06 21.04
CA ASP A 103 20.71 3.70 20.87
C ASP A 103 20.52 2.70 19.74
N VAL A 104 19.41 1.96 19.78
CA VAL A 104 18.99 1.09 18.69
C VAL A 104 17.67 1.59 18.12
N VAL A 105 17.61 1.63 16.78
CA VAL A 105 16.37 1.80 16.04
C VAL A 105 16.11 0.56 15.18
N LEU A 106 14.95 -0.08 15.38
CA LEU A 106 14.50 -1.25 14.63
C LEU A 106 13.36 -0.86 13.67
N GLY A 107 13.61 -0.95 12.38
CA GLY A 107 12.56 -0.90 11.36
C GLY A 107 12.03 -2.29 11.05
N VAL A 108 10.70 -2.45 11.03
CA VAL A 108 10.03 -3.68 10.57
C VAL A 108 9.02 -3.35 9.48
N ASP A 109 9.31 -3.87 8.28
CA ASP A 109 8.44 -3.77 7.12
C ASP A 109 7.32 -4.81 7.18
N ASP A 110 6.12 -4.44 6.74
CA ASP A 110 4.95 -5.32 6.66
C ASP A 110 4.72 -6.19 7.93
N ALA A 111 4.64 -5.54 9.09
CA ALA A 111 4.56 -6.20 10.40
C ALA A 111 3.33 -7.10 10.59
N HIS A 112 2.27 -6.89 9.81
CA HIS A 112 1.09 -7.77 9.75
C HIS A 112 1.41 -9.19 9.25
N LEU A 113 2.56 -9.40 8.61
CA LEU A 113 3.04 -10.70 8.12
C LEU A 113 3.99 -11.41 9.09
N LEU A 114 4.19 -10.89 10.30
CA LEU A 114 5.04 -11.54 11.30
C LEU A 114 4.40 -12.82 11.84
N ASP A 115 5.26 -13.77 12.21
CA ASP A 115 4.87 -14.94 13.01
C ASP A 115 4.68 -14.56 14.49
N ASP A 116 3.98 -15.42 15.24
CA ASP A 116 3.60 -15.13 16.63
C ASP A 116 4.82 -14.91 17.55
N LEU A 117 5.93 -15.62 17.33
CA LEU A 117 7.14 -15.43 18.11
C LEU A 117 7.82 -14.10 17.74
N SER A 118 7.82 -13.70 16.46
CA SER A 118 8.34 -12.40 16.04
C SER A 118 7.53 -11.25 16.64
N VAL A 119 6.20 -11.38 16.70
CA VAL A 119 5.33 -10.42 17.39
C VAL A 119 5.66 -10.37 18.89
N PHE A 120 5.88 -11.53 19.52
CA PHE A 120 6.28 -11.59 20.93
C PHE A 120 7.62 -10.89 21.19
N VAL A 121 8.62 -11.09 20.32
CA VAL A 121 9.92 -10.39 20.38
C VAL A 121 9.72 -8.88 20.31
N LEU A 122 8.92 -8.38 19.35
CA LEU A 122 8.64 -6.95 19.23
C LEU A 122 7.98 -6.39 20.48
N HIS A 123 6.97 -7.08 20.99
CA HIS A 123 6.28 -6.68 22.21
C HIS A 123 7.24 -6.58 23.40
N GLN A 124 8.17 -7.54 23.57
CA GLN A 124 9.19 -7.49 24.62
C GLN A 124 10.16 -6.30 24.45
N ILE A 125 10.56 -5.97 23.21
CA ILE A 125 11.43 -4.82 22.94
C ILE A 125 10.71 -3.51 23.30
N ILE A 126 9.43 -3.38 22.94
CA ILE A 126 8.58 -2.22 23.22
C ILE A 126 8.41 -2.03 24.72
N GLN A 127 7.93 -3.05 25.43
CA GLN A 127 7.66 -2.97 26.87
C GLN A 127 8.90 -2.61 27.69
N ARG A 128 10.07 -3.16 27.31
CA ARG A 128 11.34 -2.88 27.99
C ARG A 128 12.00 -1.58 27.53
N ARG A 129 11.45 -0.93 26.49
CA ARG A 129 12.05 0.22 25.79
C ARG A 129 13.51 -0.02 25.40
N ALA A 130 13.80 -1.25 24.97
CA ALA A 130 15.16 -1.68 24.66
C ALA A 130 15.64 -1.19 23.28
N ALA A 131 14.72 -0.76 22.42
CA ALA A 131 14.99 -0.08 21.16
C ALA A 131 13.77 0.77 20.76
N LYS A 132 14.00 1.82 19.97
CA LYS A 132 12.92 2.53 19.28
C LYS A 132 12.50 1.76 18.03
N ILE A 133 11.21 1.75 17.70
CA ILE A 133 10.69 0.93 16.61
C ILE A 133 9.96 1.75 15.54
N ILE A 134 10.23 1.47 14.26
CA ILE A 134 9.45 1.96 13.13
C ILE A 134 8.74 0.75 12.49
N LEU A 135 7.43 0.68 12.61
CA LEU A 135 6.63 -0.40 12.01
C LEU A 135 5.92 0.10 10.75
N THR A 136 5.75 -0.77 9.77
CA THR A 136 4.79 -0.50 8.68
C THR A 136 3.71 -1.57 8.65
N ILE A 137 2.46 -1.13 8.46
CA ILE A 137 1.29 -2.00 8.42
C ILE A 137 0.47 -1.60 7.20
N ARG A 138 -0.06 -2.61 6.50
CA ARG A 138 -0.96 -2.40 5.37
C ARG A 138 -2.41 -2.41 5.86
N ASP A 139 -3.18 -1.43 5.41
CA ASP A 139 -4.60 -1.35 5.72
C ASP A 139 -5.40 -2.49 5.06
N GLY A 140 -6.42 -2.99 5.77
CA GLY A 140 -7.34 -4.02 5.28
C GLY A 140 -6.79 -5.45 5.32
N GLU A 141 -5.57 -5.65 5.81
CA GLU A 141 -5.00 -6.99 6.03
C GLU A 141 -5.25 -7.44 7.49
N PRO A 142 -5.52 -8.73 7.74
CA PRO A 142 -5.66 -9.25 9.08
C PRO A 142 -4.33 -9.14 9.84
N MET A 143 -4.40 -8.68 11.09
CA MET A 143 -3.24 -8.52 11.96
C MET A 143 -3.15 -9.66 12.99
N PRO A 144 -1.95 -10.08 13.40
CA PRO A 144 -1.79 -10.96 14.56
C PRO A 144 -2.29 -10.29 15.85
N PRO A 145 -2.97 -11.01 16.76
CA PRO A 145 -3.55 -10.41 17.98
C PRO A 145 -2.54 -9.60 18.81
N GLY A 146 -1.33 -10.14 19.01
CA GLY A 146 -0.30 -9.42 19.79
C GLY A 146 0.17 -8.11 19.14
N LEU A 147 -0.01 -7.93 17.83
CA LEU A 147 0.27 -6.67 17.15
C LEU A 147 -0.90 -5.68 17.28
N GLU A 148 -2.13 -6.18 17.40
CA GLU A 148 -3.30 -5.35 17.72
C GLU A 148 -3.20 -4.77 19.13
N ASP A 149 -2.69 -5.55 20.10
CA ASP A 149 -2.42 -5.09 21.47
C ASP A 149 -1.41 -3.95 21.48
N VAL A 150 -0.28 -4.11 20.79
CA VAL A 150 0.76 -3.06 20.63
C VAL A 150 0.17 -1.79 19.99
N ARG A 151 -0.71 -1.93 19.00
CA ARG A 151 -1.36 -0.79 18.36
C ARG A 151 -2.32 -0.07 19.32
N SER A 152 -2.98 -0.82 20.19
CA SER A 152 -4.02 -0.31 21.10
C SER A 152 -3.46 0.21 22.43
N SER A 153 -2.22 -0.16 22.79
CA SER A 153 -1.56 0.28 24.04
C SER A 153 -1.17 1.76 24.05
N GLY A 154 -1.08 2.40 22.87
CA GLY A 154 -0.64 3.79 22.73
C GLY A 154 0.88 3.99 22.90
N GLU A 155 1.65 2.90 22.97
CA GLU A 155 3.12 2.97 23.10
C GLU A 155 3.81 3.44 21.81
N LEU A 156 3.15 3.31 20.66
CA LEU A 156 3.66 3.77 19.37
C LEU A 156 2.83 4.94 18.87
N GLY A 157 3.50 6.00 18.40
CA GLY A 157 2.84 7.04 17.62
C GLY A 157 2.24 6.45 16.34
N ARG A 158 1.19 7.05 15.81
CA ARG A 158 0.53 6.59 14.58
C ARG A 158 0.65 7.62 13.48
N LEU A 159 1.07 7.18 12.30
CA LEU A 159 1.10 7.98 11.08
C LEU A 159 0.35 7.24 9.97
N ASP A 160 -0.78 7.79 9.54
CA ASP A 160 -1.55 7.26 8.41
C ASP A 160 -1.03 7.86 7.09
N LEU A 161 -0.18 7.11 6.38
CA LEU A 161 0.45 7.57 5.15
C LEU A 161 -0.56 7.62 4.00
N GLN A 162 -0.90 8.84 3.58
CA GLN A 162 -1.86 9.06 2.49
C GLN A 162 -1.22 8.88 1.10
N PRO A 163 -2.02 8.55 0.07
CA PRO A 163 -1.59 8.69 -1.32
C PRO A 163 -1.15 10.12 -1.64
N LEU A 164 -0.27 10.27 -2.62
CA LEU A 164 0.26 11.58 -3.01
C LEU A 164 -0.85 12.51 -3.52
N SER A 165 -0.80 13.76 -3.09
CA SER A 165 -1.63 14.83 -3.63
C SER A 165 -1.30 15.10 -5.11
N ARG A 166 -2.12 15.91 -5.78
CA ARG A 166 -1.87 16.33 -7.17
C ARG A 166 -0.56 17.11 -7.29
N GLU A 167 -0.28 17.96 -6.32
CA GLU A 167 0.90 18.82 -6.28
C GLU A 167 2.17 17.99 -6.00
N GLU A 168 2.09 17.07 -5.04
CA GLU A 168 3.18 16.14 -4.73
C GLU A 168 3.48 15.23 -5.90
N THR A 169 2.44 14.74 -6.58
CA THR A 169 2.58 13.91 -7.79
C THR A 169 3.26 14.69 -8.91
N SER A 170 2.85 15.94 -9.14
CA SER A 170 3.47 16.80 -10.16
C SER A 170 4.94 17.08 -9.85
N THR A 171 5.25 17.34 -8.58
CA THR A 171 6.62 17.56 -8.08
C THR A 171 7.48 16.31 -8.26
N LEU A 172 6.95 15.14 -7.88
CA LEU A 172 7.64 13.86 -8.03
C LEU A 172 7.91 13.53 -9.50
N LEU A 173 6.94 13.76 -10.38
CA LEU A 173 7.10 13.56 -11.82
C LEU A 173 8.17 14.47 -12.40
N ALA A 174 8.15 15.77 -12.05
CA ALA A 174 9.14 16.72 -12.55
C ALA A 174 10.57 16.37 -12.10
N ALA A 175 10.72 15.95 -10.84
CA ALA A 175 12.01 15.51 -10.30
C ALA A 175 12.49 14.20 -10.94
N THR A 176 11.59 13.24 -11.17
CA THR A 176 11.93 11.93 -11.76
C THR A 176 12.30 12.06 -13.25
N LEU A 177 11.59 12.90 -13.99
CA LEU A 177 11.78 13.12 -15.42
C LEU A 177 12.82 14.20 -15.75
N ASN A 178 13.46 14.78 -14.73
CA ASN A 178 14.46 15.85 -14.83
C ASN A 178 13.98 17.03 -15.70
N GLY A 179 12.73 17.46 -15.52
CA GLY A 179 12.16 18.56 -16.29
C GLY A 179 10.67 18.78 -16.03
N PRO A 180 10.10 19.89 -16.52
CA PRO A 180 8.69 20.20 -16.31
C PRO A 180 7.78 19.19 -17.03
N VAL A 181 6.64 18.89 -16.40
CA VAL A 181 5.61 18.00 -16.94
C VAL A 181 4.37 18.85 -17.22
N ALA A 182 3.74 18.63 -18.37
CA ALA A 182 2.53 19.37 -18.73
C ALA A 182 1.41 19.08 -17.70
N SER A 183 0.64 20.11 -17.34
CA SER A 183 -0.36 20.01 -16.26
C SER A 183 -1.43 18.97 -16.56
N ASP A 184 -1.83 18.84 -17.83
CA ASP A 184 -2.79 17.84 -18.31
C ASP A 184 -2.25 16.42 -18.13
N THR A 185 -0.97 16.21 -18.44
CA THR A 185 -0.26 14.94 -18.29
C THR A 185 -0.15 14.55 -16.81
N ALA A 186 0.27 15.48 -15.95
CA ALA A 186 0.35 15.26 -14.51
C ALA A 186 -1.03 14.97 -13.90
N GLN A 187 -2.06 15.72 -14.31
CA GLN A 187 -3.44 15.50 -13.87
C GLN A 187 -3.97 14.13 -14.33
N ARG A 188 -3.69 13.73 -15.57
CA ARG A 188 -4.11 12.43 -16.13
C ARG A 188 -3.44 11.27 -15.39
N LEU A 189 -2.13 11.37 -15.14
CA LEU A 189 -1.38 10.38 -14.36
C LEU A 189 -1.86 10.30 -12.91
N TRP A 190 -2.11 11.43 -12.26
CA TRP A 190 -2.69 11.45 -10.91
C TRP A 190 -4.10 10.87 -10.88
N ALA A 191 -4.96 11.21 -11.84
CA ALA A 191 -6.34 10.69 -11.88
C ALA A 191 -6.38 9.17 -12.04
N LEU A 192 -5.47 8.63 -12.85
CA LEU A 192 -5.35 7.19 -13.09
C LEU A 192 -4.78 6.45 -11.87
N THR A 193 -3.78 7.03 -11.20
CA THR A 193 -3.04 6.39 -10.09
C THR A 193 -3.57 6.76 -8.71
N ARG A 194 -4.46 7.75 -8.62
CA ARG A 194 -4.95 8.36 -7.37
C ARG A 194 -3.85 8.66 -6.36
N GLY A 195 -2.67 9.07 -6.83
CA GLY A 195 -1.52 9.37 -5.98
C GLY A 195 -0.77 8.14 -5.45
N ASN A 196 -1.12 6.93 -5.90
CA ASN A 196 -0.40 5.72 -5.52
C ASN A 196 0.97 5.69 -6.20
N ALA A 197 2.03 5.92 -5.42
CA ALA A 197 3.40 6.04 -5.92
C ALA A 197 3.89 4.78 -6.66
N LEU A 198 3.49 3.58 -6.21
CA LEU A 198 3.82 2.33 -6.87
C LEU A 198 3.20 2.25 -8.27
N TYR A 199 1.92 2.62 -8.41
CA TYR A 199 1.25 2.61 -9.70
C TYR A 199 1.80 3.69 -10.64
N LEU A 200 2.00 4.90 -10.12
CA LEU A 200 2.62 6.01 -10.84
C LEU A 200 3.97 5.60 -11.42
N ARG A 201 4.81 4.98 -10.59
CA ARG A 201 6.12 4.50 -11.02
C ARG A 201 6.04 3.49 -12.15
N ASN A 202 5.21 2.45 -12.01
CA ASN A 202 5.08 1.41 -13.03
C ASN A 202 4.60 1.99 -14.37
N ILE A 203 3.62 2.89 -14.35
CA ILE A 203 3.09 3.50 -15.57
C ILE A 203 4.14 4.40 -16.20
N VAL A 204 4.74 5.32 -15.45
CA VAL A 204 5.72 6.28 -15.99
C VAL A 204 6.97 5.59 -16.50
N ASP A 205 7.52 4.61 -15.78
CA ASP A 205 8.69 3.84 -16.22
C ASP A 205 8.41 3.16 -17.59
N GLN A 206 7.21 2.61 -17.78
CA GLN A 206 6.82 1.96 -19.03
C GLN A 206 6.51 2.95 -20.15
N GLU A 207 5.74 4.01 -19.88
CA GLU A 207 5.37 5.00 -20.91
C GLU A 207 6.59 5.77 -21.43
N VAL A 208 7.62 5.97 -20.59
CA VAL A 208 8.91 6.51 -21.03
C VAL A 208 9.69 5.49 -21.86
N ALA A 209 9.70 4.21 -21.46
CA ALA A 209 10.36 3.16 -22.23
C ALA A 209 9.75 2.97 -23.62
N ASP A 210 8.43 3.11 -23.73
CA ASP A 210 7.68 2.99 -24.98
C ASP A 210 7.67 4.29 -25.81
N GLY A 211 8.30 5.37 -25.31
CA GLY A 211 8.38 6.67 -25.99
C GLY A 211 7.04 7.43 -26.07
N ARG A 212 6.00 6.98 -25.38
CA ARG A 212 4.67 7.63 -25.32
C ARG A 212 4.65 8.80 -24.34
N LEU A 213 5.41 8.71 -23.25
CA LEU A 213 5.72 9.85 -22.39
C LEU A 213 7.08 10.38 -22.82
N ALA A 214 7.08 11.50 -23.54
CA ALA A 214 8.28 12.05 -24.17
C ALA A 214 8.36 13.57 -24.00
N ARG A 215 9.56 14.12 -24.16
CA ARG A 215 9.81 15.56 -24.05
C ARG A 215 9.51 16.27 -25.38
N CYS A 216 8.47 17.08 -25.40
CA CYS A 216 8.03 17.89 -26.53
C CYS A 216 8.17 19.39 -26.19
N ARG A 217 8.93 20.14 -26.99
CA ARG A 217 9.16 21.59 -26.79
C ARG A 217 9.61 21.96 -25.36
N GLY A 218 10.46 21.12 -24.75
CA GLY A 218 11.02 21.36 -23.43
C GLY A 218 10.22 20.79 -22.26
N THR A 219 8.98 20.35 -22.48
CA THR A 219 8.06 19.83 -21.45
C THR A 219 7.72 18.36 -21.73
N TRP A 220 7.57 17.55 -20.68
CA TRP A 220 7.12 16.16 -20.82
C TRP A 220 5.61 16.12 -21.08
N THR A 221 5.23 15.42 -22.14
CA THR A 221 3.85 15.23 -22.58
C THR A 221 3.57 13.76 -22.82
N TRP A 222 2.39 13.31 -22.42
CA TRP A 222 1.96 11.93 -22.67
C TRP A 222 1.06 11.86 -23.91
N THR A 223 1.59 11.29 -24.99
CA THR A 223 0.88 11.06 -26.25
C THR A 223 0.53 9.58 -26.38
N GLY A 224 -0.74 9.25 -26.16
CA GLY A 224 -1.23 7.88 -26.32
C GLY A 224 -2.48 7.56 -25.51
N ASP A 225 -3.13 6.46 -25.90
CA ASP A 225 -4.13 5.79 -25.10
C ASP A 225 -3.49 5.04 -23.94
N ILE A 226 -4.25 4.86 -22.85
CA ILE A 226 -3.76 4.22 -21.64
C ILE A 226 -3.56 2.74 -21.94
N ALA A 227 -2.29 2.30 -22.01
CA ALA A 227 -1.94 0.88 -21.98
C ALA A 227 -1.44 0.54 -20.57
N ILE A 228 -2.17 -0.28 -19.82
CA ILE A 228 -1.69 -0.71 -18.50
C ILE A 228 -0.53 -1.68 -18.70
N PRO A 229 0.66 -1.43 -18.11
CA PRO A 229 1.79 -2.33 -18.20
C PRO A 229 1.42 -3.73 -17.68
N SER A 230 1.88 -4.78 -18.34
CA SER A 230 1.63 -6.17 -17.91
C SER A 230 2.08 -6.43 -16.47
N SER A 231 3.21 -5.84 -16.04
CA SER A 231 3.69 -5.90 -14.66
C SER A 231 2.70 -5.31 -13.66
N LEU A 232 2.00 -4.24 -14.03
CA LEU A 232 0.98 -3.62 -13.19
C LEU A 232 -0.32 -4.43 -13.18
N VAL A 233 -0.67 -5.07 -14.31
CA VAL A 233 -1.76 -6.05 -14.37
C VAL A 233 -1.47 -7.18 -13.38
N GLU A 234 -0.30 -7.83 -13.47
CA GLU A 234 0.08 -8.93 -12.58
C GLU A 234 0.05 -8.53 -11.09
N LEU A 235 0.50 -7.31 -10.78
CA LEU A 235 0.49 -6.78 -9.41
C LEU A 235 -0.94 -6.60 -8.88
N ILE A 236 -1.82 -6.00 -9.69
CA ILE A 236 -3.22 -5.80 -9.33
C ILE A 236 -3.93 -7.16 -9.21
N GLU A 237 -3.65 -8.10 -10.10
CA GLU A 237 -4.22 -9.45 -10.06
C GLU A 237 -3.74 -10.24 -8.84
N SER A 238 -2.46 -10.09 -8.46
CA SER A 238 -1.95 -10.68 -7.24
C SER A 238 -2.70 -10.16 -6.01
N ARG A 239 -3.12 -8.88 -6.02
CA ARG A 239 -3.95 -8.30 -4.95
C ARG A 239 -5.38 -8.84 -4.96
N MET A 240 -5.88 -9.20 -6.14
CA MET A 240 -7.20 -9.80 -6.34
C MET A 240 -7.20 -11.34 -6.23
N ARG A 241 -6.05 -11.95 -5.91
CA ARG A 241 -5.94 -13.40 -5.79
C ARG A 241 -6.72 -13.90 -4.58
N GLY A 242 -7.40 -15.03 -4.72
CA GLY A 242 -8.20 -15.61 -3.64
C GLY A 242 -9.48 -14.83 -3.33
N LEU A 243 -9.94 -13.97 -4.26
CA LEU A 243 -11.28 -13.39 -4.19
C LEU A 243 -12.34 -14.48 -4.37
N PRO A 244 -13.35 -14.54 -3.49
CA PRO A 244 -14.54 -15.34 -3.75
C PRO A 244 -15.18 -14.93 -5.08
N PRO A 245 -15.77 -15.87 -5.85
CA PRO A 245 -16.41 -15.55 -7.12
C PRO A 245 -17.41 -14.40 -7.04
N ALA A 246 -18.21 -14.33 -5.96
CA ALA A 246 -19.18 -13.27 -5.71
C ALA A 246 -18.54 -11.87 -5.60
N ALA A 247 -17.42 -11.74 -4.89
CA ALA A 247 -16.69 -10.47 -4.80
C ALA A 247 -16.04 -10.12 -6.15
N GLY A 248 -15.57 -11.12 -6.91
CA GLY A 248 -15.07 -10.93 -8.27
C GLY A 248 -16.14 -10.37 -9.23
N GLU A 249 -17.38 -10.83 -9.11
CA GLU A 249 -18.50 -10.34 -9.92
C GLU A 249 -18.86 -8.89 -9.60
N VAL A 250 -18.84 -8.49 -8.33
CA VAL A 250 -19.03 -7.07 -7.93
C VAL A 250 -17.98 -6.17 -8.57
N VAL A 251 -16.71 -6.59 -8.56
CA VAL A 251 -15.62 -5.83 -9.18
C VAL A 251 -15.80 -5.76 -10.71
N ASP A 252 -16.22 -6.85 -11.36
CA ASP A 252 -16.48 -6.89 -12.80
C ASP A 252 -17.68 -6.00 -13.19
N LEU A 253 -18.75 -5.96 -12.38
CA LEU A 253 -19.89 -5.06 -12.56
C LEU A 253 -19.49 -3.59 -12.47
N LEU A 254 -18.76 -3.22 -11.42
CA LEU A 254 -18.30 -1.85 -11.22
C LEU A 254 -17.26 -1.43 -12.27
N ALA A 255 -16.45 -2.35 -12.79
CA ALA A 255 -15.51 -2.05 -13.87
C ALA A 255 -16.17 -1.51 -15.15
N VAL A 256 -17.45 -1.85 -15.38
CA VAL A 256 -18.24 -1.43 -16.55
C VAL A 256 -19.21 -0.30 -16.22
N GLY A 257 -19.76 -0.29 -15.00
CA GLY A 257 -20.89 0.56 -14.65
C GLY A 257 -20.65 1.58 -13.54
N GLU A 258 -19.42 1.74 -13.01
CA GLU A 258 -19.20 2.68 -11.91
C GLU A 258 -19.47 4.15 -12.29
N PRO A 259 -20.02 4.97 -11.37
CA PRO A 259 -20.58 4.59 -10.07
C PRO A 259 -21.92 3.83 -10.20
N LEU A 260 -22.16 2.88 -9.30
CA LEU A 260 -23.47 2.24 -9.15
C LEU A 260 -24.10 2.61 -7.80
N ASP A 261 -25.39 2.90 -7.78
CA ASP A 261 -26.14 3.04 -6.53
C ASP A 261 -26.16 1.70 -5.76
N LEU A 262 -25.99 1.74 -4.43
CA LEU A 262 -25.91 0.53 -3.59
C LEU A 262 -27.17 -0.34 -3.69
N ALA A 263 -28.36 0.26 -3.80
CA ALA A 263 -29.60 -0.49 -3.95
C ALA A 263 -29.73 -1.09 -5.36
N ALA A 264 -29.13 -0.47 -6.38
CA ALA A 264 -28.99 -1.08 -7.70
C ALA A 264 -28.02 -2.26 -7.68
N LEU A 265 -26.85 -2.11 -7.04
CA LEU A 265 -25.85 -3.16 -6.95
C LEU A 265 -26.38 -4.38 -6.18
N ARG A 266 -27.08 -4.19 -5.07
CA ARG A 266 -27.71 -5.27 -4.27
C ARG A 266 -28.78 -6.06 -5.02
N ARG A 267 -29.35 -5.52 -6.10
CA ARG A 267 -30.33 -6.23 -6.94
C ARG A 267 -29.69 -7.18 -7.94
N ILE A 268 -28.41 -6.96 -8.28
CA ILE A 268 -27.72 -7.67 -9.36
C ILE A 268 -26.50 -8.45 -8.87
N ALA A 269 -26.02 -8.20 -7.65
CA ALA A 269 -24.90 -8.89 -7.04
C ALA A 269 -25.26 -9.44 -5.66
N ASP A 270 -24.60 -10.54 -5.28
CA ASP A 270 -24.73 -11.15 -3.97
C ASP A 270 -24.29 -10.17 -2.85
N PRO A 271 -25.11 -9.91 -1.81
CA PRO A 271 -24.73 -9.09 -0.67
C PRO A 271 -23.40 -9.51 -0.02
N VAL A 272 -23.13 -10.81 0.10
CA VAL A 272 -21.88 -11.34 0.66
C VAL A 272 -20.69 -10.92 -0.21
N GLY A 273 -20.88 -10.91 -1.53
CA GLY A 273 -19.86 -10.44 -2.47
C GLY A 273 -19.56 -8.94 -2.31
N ILE A 274 -20.58 -8.13 -2.05
CA ILE A 274 -20.42 -6.68 -1.81
C ILE A 274 -19.65 -6.43 -0.52
N GLU A 275 -20.04 -7.10 0.57
CA GLU A 275 -19.38 -6.99 1.87
C GLU A 275 -17.92 -7.45 1.81
N GLU A 276 -17.64 -8.59 1.19
CA GLU A 276 -16.27 -9.09 1.00
C GLU A 276 -15.42 -8.12 0.14
N ALA A 277 -16.00 -7.53 -0.90
CA ALA A 277 -15.31 -6.54 -1.73
C ALA A 277 -15.01 -5.25 -0.96
N GLU A 278 -15.92 -4.82 -0.07
CA GLU A 278 -15.73 -3.66 0.80
C GLU A 278 -14.65 -3.91 1.86
N VAL A 279 -14.75 -5.04 2.59
CA VAL A 279 -13.79 -5.45 3.63
C VAL A 279 -12.37 -5.55 3.07
N ARG A 280 -12.23 -6.06 1.84
CA ARG A 280 -10.93 -6.16 1.15
C ARG A 280 -10.46 -4.86 0.50
N GLY A 281 -11.22 -3.76 0.65
CA GLY A 281 -10.89 -2.44 0.11
C GLY A 281 -10.81 -2.42 -1.42
N LEU A 282 -11.63 -3.23 -2.10
CA LEU A 282 -11.73 -3.25 -3.56
C LEU A 282 -12.79 -2.29 -4.09
N ILE A 283 -13.77 -1.97 -3.25
CA ILE A 283 -14.80 -0.96 -3.51
C ILE A 283 -14.79 0.09 -2.41
N THR A 284 -15.32 1.26 -2.73
CA THR A 284 -15.55 2.35 -1.77
C THR A 284 -16.99 2.81 -1.89
N LEU A 285 -17.63 3.01 -0.75
CA LEU A 285 -18.97 3.56 -0.67
C LEU A 285 -18.86 5.04 -0.28
N LYS A 286 -19.44 5.92 -1.09
CA LYS A 286 -19.60 7.33 -0.75
C LYS A 286 -21.07 7.69 -0.82
N SER A 287 -21.68 7.90 0.35
CA SER A 287 -23.14 8.00 0.48
C SER A 287 -23.80 6.71 -0.02
N ASN A 288 -24.48 6.74 -1.16
CA ASN A 288 -25.05 5.54 -1.79
C ASN A 288 -24.32 5.12 -3.08
N ASP A 289 -23.30 5.87 -3.52
CA ASP A 289 -22.53 5.54 -4.71
C ASP A 289 -21.42 4.55 -4.36
N VAL A 290 -21.47 3.38 -4.99
CA VAL A 290 -20.43 2.37 -4.95
C VAL A 290 -19.52 2.54 -6.16
N ARG A 291 -18.21 2.56 -5.91
CA ARG A 291 -17.16 2.65 -6.94
C ARG A 291 -16.08 1.64 -6.65
N LEU A 292 -15.26 1.31 -7.63
CA LEU A 292 -13.99 0.65 -7.37
C LEU A 292 -13.12 1.56 -6.52
N ALA A 293 -12.42 0.97 -5.56
CA ALA A 293 -11.49 1.68 -4.69
C ALA A 293 -10.32 2.29 -5.49
N HIS A 294 -10.06 1.78 -6.71
CA HIS A 294 -9.04 2.32 -7.58
C HIS A 294 -9.42 2.18 -9.08
N PRO A 295 -9.29 3.24 -9.90
CA PRO A 295 -9.63 3.20 -11.34
C PRO A 295 -8.93 2.08 -12.12
N LEU A 296 -7.66 1.81 -11.79
CA LEU A 296 -6.89 0.73 -12.43
C LEU A 296 -7.51 -0.67 -12.27
N TYR A 297 -8.31 -0.90 -11.22
CA TYR A 297 -9.01 -2.18 -11.09
C TYR A 297 -9.99 -2.38 -12.23
N GLY A 298 -10.72 -1.32 -12.60
CA GLY A 298 -11.68 -1.35 -13.69
C GLY A 298 -11.00 -1.53 -15.03
N GLU A 299 -9.90 -0.82 -15.27
CA GLU A 299 -9.11 -0.97 -16.49
C GLU A 299 -8.54 -2.39 -16.67
N VAL A 300 -7.97 -2.98 -15.61
CA VAL A 300 -7.45 -4.36 -15.64
C VAL A 300 -8.57 -5.36 -15.93
N ARG A 301 -9.74 -5.21 -15.29
CA ARG A 301 -10.89 -6.08 -15.54
C ARG A 301 -11.44 -5.91 -16.95
N ARG A 302 -11.57 -4.67 -17.44
CA ARG A 302 -12.03 -4.39 -18.81
C ARG A 302 -11.09 -4.95 -19.88
N ALA A 303 -9.77 -4.90 -19.66
CA ALA A 303 -8.80 -5.43 -20.61
C ALA A 303 -8.85 -6.97 -20.74
N ARG A 304 -9.24 -7.69 -19.68
CA ARG A 304 -9.27 -9.16 -19.66
C ARG A 304 -10.65 -9.78 -19.84
N ALA A 305 -11.72 -9.08 -19.50
CA ALA A 305 -13.05 -9.66 -19.60
C ALA A 305 -13.37 -9.94 -21.08
N ALA A 306 -13.76 -11.19 -21.37
CA ALA A 306 -14.20 -11.59 -22.70
C ALA A 306 -15.25 -10.58 -23.18
N GLN A 307 -15.14 -10.09 -24.42
CA GLN A 307 -16.06 -9.07 -24.95
C GLN A 307 -17.54 -9.50 -24.83
N THR A 308 -17.81 -10.81 -24.83
CA THR A 308 -19.13 -11.41 -24.58
C THR A 308 -19.61 -11.28 -23.14
N ARG A 309 -18.72 -11.31 -22.15
CA ARG A 309 -19.02 -11.11 -20.72
C ARG A 309 -19.28 -9.62 -20.42
N LEU A 310 -18.45 -8.73 -20.97
CA LEU A 310 -18.65 -7.26 -20.86
C LEU A 310 -19.92 -6.76 -21.56
N ARG A 311 -20.35 -7.42 -22.65
CA ARG A 311 -21.61 -7.10 -23.35
C ARG A 311 -22.87 -7.61 -22.66
N ARG A 312 -22.77 -8.62 -21.77
CA ARG A 312 -23.88 -9.10 -20.96
C ARG A 312 -24.13 -8.22 -19.73
N LEU A 313 -23.10 -7.50 -19.29
CA LEU A 313 -23.22 -6.50 -18.24
C LEU A 313 -23.88 -5.24 -18.85
N PRO A 314 -24.89 -4.65 -18.20
CA PRO A 314 -25.55 -3.46 -18.73
C PRO A 314 -24.52 -2.34 -18.88
N LYS A 315 -24.39 -1.79 -20.09
CA LYS A 315 -23.57 -0.60 -20.35
C LYS A 315 -24.28 0.63 -19.78
N THR A 316 -24.13 0.89 -18.49
CA THR A 316 -24.65 2.10 -17.84
C THR A 316 -23.63 3.23 -17.95
N GLY A 317 -23.33 3.62 -19.18
CA GLY A 317 -22.78 4.93 -19.48
C GLY A 317 -23.83 5.67 -20.31
N THR A 318 -24.42 6.73 -19.76
CA THR A 318 -25.36 7.66 -20.43
C THR A 318 -26.81 7.22 -20.70
N THR A 319 -27.47 6.43 -19.84
CA THR A 319 -28.93 6.30 -19.99
C THR A 319 -29.75 6.35 -18.70
N ASN A 320 -30.89 7.01 -18.88
CA ASN A 320 -31.75 7.68 -17.93
C ASN A 320 -32.31 6.75 -16.84
N ARG A 321 -32.58 7.33 -15.66
CA ARG A 321 -33.16 6.68 -14.46
C ARG A 321 -34.46 5.90 -14.77
N ASP A 322 -35.13 6.24 -15.86
CA ASP A 322 -36.40 5.65 -16.31
C ASP A 322 -36.25 4.39 -17.20
N GLU A 323 -35.13 4.19 -17.90
CA GLU A 323 -34.93 2.99 -18.74
C GLU A 323 -34.59 1.73 -17.92
N LEU A 324 -34.02 1.92 -16.73
CA LEU A 324 -33.81 0.84 -15.74
C LEU A 324 -35.13 0.31 -15.15
N ALA A 325 -36.18 1.13 -15.12
CA ALA A 325 -37.52 0.65 -14.75
C ALA A 325 -38.13 -0.21 -15.86
N ALA A 326 -37.85 0.10 -17.13
CA ALA A 326 -38.39 -0.63 -18.27
C ALA A 326 -37.71 -2.01 -18.52
N LEU A 327 -36.41 -2.14 -18.24
CA LEU A 327 -35.66 -3.39 -18.41
C LEU A 327 -35.91 -4.44 -17.30
N LEU A 328 -36.47 -4.03 -16.16
CA LEU A 328 -36.75 -4.89 -15.01
C LEU A 328 -38.25 -5.16 -14.81
N SER A 329 -39.09 -4.78 -15.78
CA SER A 329 -40.54 -5.01 -15.80
C SER A 329 -40.96 -6.16 -16.73
N ARG A 330 -40.03 -7.04 -17.12
CA ARG A 330 -40.31 -8.26 -17.90
C ARG A 330 -39.60 -9.47 -17.32
#